data_AF-A0A960DMP7-F1
#
_entry.id   AF-A0A960DMP7-F1
#
_cell.length_a   1.000
_cell.length_b   1.000
_cell.length_c   1.000
_cell.angle_alpha   90.00
_cell.angle_beta   90.00
_cell.angle_gamma   90.00
#
_symmetry.space_group_name_H-M   'P 1'
#
loop_
_entity.id
_entity.type
_entity.pdbx_description
1 polymer ?
#
loop_
_entity_poly.entity_id
_entity_poly.type
_entity_poly.pdbx_seq_one_letter_code
_entity_poly.pdbx_strand_id
1 'polypeptide(L)'
;WKDDGPHATNPIGFTTGLWAATWLLQVMPLFFYVGGYSHLVAWERARRRGERLAGFVWKRITRLAVPALILLAVWVTLGVVLGNVFNAEWAGRGVLLVVSPLWFMGVYLVLVALLPVFLWLHRRWDTIVLVWLGAAAGAVDILRFRYGYEWLGLVNMITVWGLCHQLGFFYDRLVHATRRTDWTLLWAGLAGLAGLVFSGLYPGSMVGVPGERSNMAPPTLCIVALVLFQAGVAETLRPAMERRLERPRWQRANETINRFSLPLFLFHTTGMALERAARYALAGEENEAREPTLGWWLYRPVAFIGPLLFTLPVIFLFGRRWVRSGHRTSATSAA
;
A
#
# COMPACT_ATOMS: atom_id res chain seq x y z
N TRP A 1 -0.32 -11.25 -22.97
CA TRP A 1 0.46 -10.48 -23.96
C TRP A 1 -0.46 -10.06 -25.09
N LYS A 2 -0.21 -8.91 -25.73
CA LYS A 2 -0.82 -8.48 -27.00
C LYS A 2 0.30 -8.06 -27.96
N ASP A 3 0.00 -7.80 -29.22
CA ASP A 3 1.00 -7.47 -30.26
C ASP A 3 1.91 -6.29 -29.89
N ASP A 4 1.39 -5.36 -29.10
CA ASP A 4 2.10 -4.17 -28.64
C ASP A 4 2.80 -4.36 -27.27
N GLY A 5 2.75 -5.55 -26.67
CA GLY A 5 3.48 -5.91 -25.45
C GLY A 5 2.65 -6.43 -24.27
N PRO A 6 3.20 -6.38 -23.04
CA PRO A 6 2.53 -6.86 -21.84
C PRO A 6 1.44 -5.87 -21.37
N HIS A 7 0.26 -6.39 -21.04
CA HIS A 7 -0.85 -5.62 -20.49
C HIS A 7 -1.27 -6.17 -19.13
N ALA A 8 -1.67 -5.27 -18.22
CA ALA A 8 -2.32 -5.67 -16.99
C ALA A 8 -3.77 -6.09 -17.28
N THR A 9 -4.23 -7.16 -16.64
CA THR A 9 -5.63 -7.61 -16.64
C THR A 9 -6.09 -7.80 -15.19
N ASN A 10 -7.39 -7.75 -14.95
CA ASN A 10 -7.97 -7.89 -13.61
C ASN A 10 -9.16 -8.88 -13.63
N PRO A 11 -9.13 -9.99 -12.86
CA PRO A 11 -10.22 -10.96 -12.80
C PRO A 11 -11.55 -10.37 -12.33
N ILE A 12 -11.52 -9.25 -11.59
CA ILE A 12 -12.73 -8.55 -11.14
C ILE A 12 -13.58 -8.09 -12.32
N GLY A 13 -12.96 -7.71 -13.44
CA GLY A 13 -13.70 -7.34 -14.66
C GLY A 13 -14.43 -8.51 -15.33
N PHE A 14 -14.13 -9.75 -14.93
CA PHE A 14 -14.68 -10.98 -15.51
C PHE A 14 -15.50 -11.80 -14.52
N THR A 15 -15.54 -11.44 -13.23
CA THR A 15 -16.22 -12.20 -12.18
C THR A 15 -17.14 -11.30 -11.36
N THR A 16 -18.45 -11.49 -11.54
CA THR A 16 -19.50 -10.73 -10.85
C THR A 16 -19.35 -10.79 -9.33
N GLY A 17 -19.42 -9.64 -8.66
CA GLY A 17 -19.40 -9.53 -7.19
C GLY A 17 -18.03 -9.67 -6.53
N LEU A 18 -16.98 -10.11 -7.25
CA LEU A 18 -15.63 -10.28 -6.69
C LEU A 18 -15.02 -8.96 -6.19
N TRP A 19 -15.46 -7.83 -6.76
CA TRP A 19 -15.04 -6.50 -6.31
C TRP A 19 -15.32 -6.27 -4.82
N ALA A 20 -16.34 -6.89 -4.22
CA ALA A 20 -16.64 -6.74 -2.79
C ALA A 20 -15.52 -7.29 -1.90
N ALA A 21 -14.78 -8.32 -2.36
CA ALA A 21 -13.62 -8.84 -1.64
C ALA A 21 -12.51 -7.78 -1.49
N THR A 22 -12.45 -6.79 -2.39
CA THR A 22 -11.48 -5.70 -2.31
C THR A 22 -11.68 -4.82 -1.08
N TRP A 23 -12.88 -4.80 -0.49
CA TRP A 23 -13.15 -4.01 0.71
C TRP A 23 -12.40 -4.55 1.94
N LEU A 24 -12.11 -5.85 1.96
CA LEU A 24 -11.27 -6.47 2.99
C LEU A 24 -9.82 -6.63 2.55
N LEU A 25 -9.60 -6.99 1.27
CA LEU A 25 -8.27 -7.34 0.78
C LEU A 25 -7.43 -6.13 0.36
N GLN A 26 -8.03 -4.95 0.13
CA GLN A 26 -7.27 -3.75 -0.21
C GLN A 26 -6.65 -3.13 1.04
N VAL A 27 -5.40 -3.47 1.33
CA VAL A 27 -4.73 -3.12 2.60
C VAL A 27 -4.13 -1.72 2.67
N MET A 28 -4.09 -0.99 1.56
CA MET A 28 -3.39 0.30 1.49
C MET A 28 -3.88 1.37 2.48
N PRO A 29 -5.20 1.56 2.70
CA PRO A 29 -5.68 2.53 3.70
C PRO A 29 -5.23 2.16 5.11
N LEU A 30 -5.31 0.87 5.46
CA LEU A 30 -4.81 0.35 6.74
C LEU A 30 -3.30 0.53 6.88
N PHE A 31 -2.53 0.38 5.79
CA PHE A 31 -1.10 0.68 5.81
C PHE A 31 -0.82 2.15 6.19
N PHE A 32 -1.55 3.11 5.61
CA PHE A 32 -1.38 4.51 5.97
C PHE A 32 -1.80 4.78 7.41
N TYR A 33 -2.88 4.17 7.90
CA TYR A 33 -3.30 4.22 9.31
C TYR A 33 -2.20 3.74 10.27
N VAL A 34 -1.68 2.53 10.06
CA VAL A 34 -0.56 1.99 10.87
C VAL A 34 0.71 2.83 10.68
N GLY A 35 0.95 3.34 9.48
CA GLY A 35 2.02 4.29 9.16
C GLY A 35 1.92 5.59 9.96
N GLY A 36 0.70 6.09 10.18
CA GLY A 36 0.35 7.20 11.06
C GLY A 36 0.85 7.00 12.46
N TYR A 37 0.31 5.97 13.12
CA TYR A 37 0.66 5.61 14.48
C TYR A 37 2.17 5.39 14.65
N SER A 38 2.77 4.59 13.75
CA SER A 38 4.20 4.27 13.83
C SER A 38 5.09 5.50 13.62
N HIS A 39 4.69 6.48 12.80
CA HIS A 39 5.39 7.75 12.66
C HIS A 39 5.29 8.60 13.92
N LEU A 40 4.11 8.71 14.52
CA LEU A 40 3.91 9.45 15.77
C LEU A 40 4.78 8.87 16.89
N VAL A 41 4.67 7.56 17.17
CA VAL A 41 5.44 6.89 18.23
C VAL A 41 6.94 7.00 17.98
N ALA A 42 7.39 6.82 16.74
CA ALA A 42 8.81 6.91 16.44
C ALA A 42 9.34 8.34 16.52
N TRP A 43 8.53 9.34 16.18
CA TRP A 43 8.86 10.74 16.36
C TRP A 43 8.96 11.10 17.84
N GLU A 44 8.02 10.67 18.67
CA GLU A 44 8.06 10.91 20.12
C GLU A 44 9.32 10.32 20.76
N ARG A 45 9.71 9.10 20.38
CA ARG A 45 10.97 8.48 20.81
C ARG A 45 12.19 9.26 20.33
N ALA A 46 12.19 9.75 19.08
CA ALA A 46 13.27 10.57 18.54
C ALA A 46 13.40 11.92 19.28
N ARG A 47 12.26 12.58 19.52
CA ARG A 47 12.17 13.84 20.27
C ARG A 47 12.72 13.70 21.69
N ARG A 48 12.40 12.60 22.40
CA ARG A 48 12.94 12.32 23.74
C ARG A 48 14.47 12.15 23.76
N ARG A 49 15.09 11.83 22.62
CA ARG A 49 16.55 11.74 22.44
C ARG A 49 17.19 13.05 21.93
N GLY A 50 16.43 14.15 21.86
CA GLY A 50 16.91 15.45 21.38
C GLY A 50 17.01 15.60 19.86
N GLU A 51 16.44 14.68 19.07
CA GLU A 51 16.46 14.76 17.61
C GLU A 51 15.54 15.89 17.08
N ARG A 52 16.04 16.69 16.12
CA ARG A 52 15.24 17.72 15.46
C ARG A 52 14.29 17.09 14.44
N LEU A 53 13.09 17.67 14.31
CA LEU A 53 12.04 17.14 13.41
C LEU A 53 12.47 17.05 11.95
N ALA A 54 13.16 18.09 11.45
CA ALA A 54 13.68 18.09 10.09
C ALA A 54 14.69 16.95 9.84
N GLY A 55 15.58 16.69 10.80
CA GLY A 55 16.54 15.59 10.72
C GLY A 55 15.86 14.21 10.70
N PHE A 56 14.84 14.04 11.54
CA PHE A 56 14.03 12.81 11.57
C PHE A 56 13.31 12.55 10.24
N VAL A 57 12.66 13.57 9.68
CA VAL A 57 11.95 13.50 8.39
C VAL A 57 12.93 13.20 7.25
N TRP A 58 14.03 13.95 7.17
CA TRP A 58 15.06 13.75 6.14
C TRP A 58 15.62 12.34 6.16
N LYS A 59 16.03 11.85 7.34
CA LYS A 59 16.57 10.49 7.50
C LYS A 59 15.59 9.40 7.04
N ARG A 60 14.28 9.59 7.27
CA ARG A 60 13.25 8.65 6.80
C ARG A 60 13.05 8.72 5.30
N ILE A 61 12.93 9.92 4.75
CA ILE A 61 12.79 10.13 3.30
C ILE A 61 13.98 9.51 2.58
N THR A 62 15.22 9.83 2.96
CA THR A 62 16.41 9.28 2.31
C THR A 62 16.45 7.76 2.38
N ARG A 63 16.14 7.17 3.54
CA ARG A 63 16.15 5.70 3.71
C ARG A 63 15.16 4.98 2.80
N LEU A 64 14.02 5.60 2.49
CA LEU A 64 12.95 5.02 1.68
C LEU A 64 13.10 5.38 0.19
N ALA A 65 13.49 6.61 -0.11
CA ALA A 65 13.64 7.13 -1.46
C ALA A 65 14.85 6.54 -2.17
N VAL A 66 16.01 6.43 -1.51
CA VAL A 66 17.24 5.92 -2.14
C VAL A 66 17.06 4.54 -2.78
N PRO A 67 16.56 3.50 -2.08
CA PRO A 67 16.40 2.19 -2.71
C PRO A 67 15.34 2.19 -3.82
N ALA A 68 14.29 2.98 -3.70
CA ALA A 68 13.27 3.13 -4.74
C ALA A 68 13.80 3.84 -5.99
N LEU A 69 14.60 4.89 -5.83
CA LEU A 69 15.22 5.63 -6.93
C LEU A 69 16.30 4.80 -7.64
N ILE A 70 17.07 4.00 -6.90
CA ILE A 70 18.02 3.05 -7.51
C ILE A 70 17.27 2.03 -8.37
N LEU A 71 16.20 1.45 -7.85
CA LEU A 71 15.37 0.50 -8.61
C LEU A 71 14.80 1.16 -9.87
N LEU A 72 14.24 2.36 -9.73
CA LEU A 72 13.71 3.13 -10.86
C LEU A 72 14.78 3.38 -11.92
N ALA A 73 15.97 3.84 -11.52
CA ALA A 73 17.08 4.09 -12.42
C ALA A 73 17.49 2.82 -13.17
N VAL A 74 17.64 1.69 -12.47
CA VAL A 74 17.99 0.39 -13.08
C VAL A 74 16.98 -0.01 -14.16
N TRP A 75 15.68 0.07 -13.86
CA TRP A 75 14.63 -0.32 -14.81
C TRP A 75 14.50 0.65 -15.97
N VAL A 76 14.63 1.96 -15.74
CA VAL A 76 14.64 2.96 -16.82
C VAL A 76 15.84 2.74 -17.74
N THR A 77 17.04 2.55 -17.20
CA THR A 77 18.23 2.25 -18.00
C THR A 77 18.04 0.96 -18.79
N LEU A 78 17.51 -0.10 -18.17
CA LEU A 78 17.22 -1.36 -18.87
C LEU A 78 16.21 -1.16 -20.00
N GLY A 79 15.13 -0.41 -19.76
CA GLY A 79 14.13 -0.10 -20.79
C GLY A 79 14.71 0.69 -21.96
N VAL A 80 15.55 1.68 -21.70
CA VAL A 80 16.24 2.48 -22.73
C VAL A 80 17.17 1.58 -23.55
N VAL A 81 17.94 0.70 -22.92
CA VAL A 81 18.83 -0.24 -23.62
C VAL A 81 18.01 -1.21 -24.48
N LEU A 82 16.96 -1.82 -23.92
CA LEU A 82 16.10 -2.75 -24.66
C LEU A 82 15.39 -2.07 -25.84
N GLY A 83 14.88 -0.85 -25.64
CA GLY A 83 14.19 -0.10 -26.70
C GLY A 83 15.13 0.31 -27.85
N ASN A 84 16.32 0.84 -27.54
CA ASN A 84 17.21 1.38 -28.56
C ASN A 84 18.15 0.34 -29.20
N VAL A 85 18.59 -0.67 -28.44
CA VAL A 85 19.55 -1.67 -28.93
C VAL A 85 18.85 -2.86 -29.56
N PHE A 86 17.71 -3.29 -28.99
CA PHE A 86 16.99 -4.48 -29.43
C PHE A 86 15.67 -4.15 -30.15
N ASN A 87 15.38 -2.87 -30.42
CA ASN A 87 14.12 -2.40 -31.02
C ASN A 87 12.86 -2.95 -30.32
N ALA A 88 12.93 -3.17 -29.01
CA ALA A 88 11.84 -3.73 -28.23
C ALA A 88 10.81 -2.64 -27.90
N GLU A 89 9.85 -2.39 -28.79
CA GLU A 89 8.78 -1.37 -28.60
C GLU A 89 7.97 -1.57 -27.32
N TRP A 90 7.85 -2.81 -26.83
CA TRP A 90 7.16 -3.15 -25.59
C TRP A 90 7.94 -2.81 -24.31
N ALA A 91 9.25 -2.52 -24.41
CA ALA A 91 10.13 -2.36 -23.25
C ALA A 91 9.68 -1.24 -22.33
N GLY A 92 9.25 -0.11 -22.89
CA GLY A 92 8.73 1.03 -22.10
C GLY A 92 7.52 0.64 -21.26
N ARG A 93 6.61 -0.17 -21.80
CA ARG A 93 5.44 -0.66 -21.07
C ARG A 93 5.79 -1.68 -20.01
N GLY A 94 6.73 -2.59 -20.30
CA GLY A 94 7.27 -3.52 -19.33
C GLY A 94 7.87 -2.81 -18.12
N VAL A 95 8.70 -1.79 -18.36
CA VAL A 95 9.26 -0.92 -17.31
C VAL A 95 8.15 -0.26 -16.51
N LEU A 96 7.18 0.38 -17.19
CA LEU A 96 6.06 1.05 -16.54
C LEU A 96 5.30 0.10 -15.60
N LEU A 97 5.01 -1.13 -16.03
CA LEU A 97 4.33 -2.13 -15.21
C LEU A 97 5.16 -2.48 -13.97
N VAL A 98 6.47 -2.68 -14.11
CA VAL A 98 7.34 -3.06 -12.99
C VAL A 98 7.49 -1.93 -11.97
N VAL A 99 7.65 -0.69 -12.44
CA VAL A 99 7.83 0.48 -11.55
C VAL A 99 6.52 1.07 -11.08
N SER A 100 5.37 0.67 -11.66
CA SER A 100 4.06 1.21 -11.31
C SER A 100 3.80 1.25 -9.80
N PRO A 101 4.10 0.22 -8.98
CA PRO A 101 3.80 0.28 -7.55
C PRO A 101 4.56 1.38 -6.79
N LEU A 102 5.62 1.95 -7.37
CA LEU A 102 6.39 3.03 -6.74
C LEU A 102 5.59 4.32 -6.57
N TRP A 103 4.45 4.50 -7.26
CA TRP A 103 3.57 5.66 -7.03
C TRP A 103 3.13 5.74 -5.56
N PHE A 104 2.83 4.60 -4.94
CA PHE A 104 2.44 4.52 -3.53
C PHE A 104 3.58 4.93 -2.61
N MET A 105 4.83 4.55 -2.94
CA MET A 105 6.01 5.03 -2.22
C MET A 105 6.14 6.55 -2.35
N GLY A 106 5.89 7.11 -3.54
CA GLY A 106 5.86 8.55 -3.76
C GLY A 106 4.88 9.27 -2.84
N VAL A 107 3.63 8.79 -2.76
CA VAL A 107 2.62 9.32 -1.84
C VAL A 107 3.07 9.20 -0.39
N TYR A 108 3.60 8.03 0.01
CA TYR A 108 4.09 7.83 1.37
C TYR A 108 5.23 8.79 1.74
N LEU A 109 6.17 9.05 0.83
CA LEU A 109 7.23 10.03 1.00
C LEU A 109 6.69 11.45 1.17
N VAL A 110 5.67 11.83 0.41
CA VAL A 110 4.98 13.13 0.57
C VAL A 110 4.36 13.23 1.96
N LEU A 111 3.67 12.20 2.45
CA LEU A 111 3.10 12.22 3.80
C LEU A 111 4.17 12.28 4.90
N VAL A 112 5.32 11.61 4.70
CA VAL A 112 6.48 11.73 5.61
C VAL A 112 7.01 13.17 5.60
N ALA A 113 7.12 13.80 4.43
CA ALA A 113 7.56 15.19 4.29
C ALA A 113 6.58 16.16 4.97
N LEU A 114 5.27 15.89 4.89
CA LEU A 114 4.20 16.66 5.51
C LEU A 114 3.99 16.34 6.99
N LEU A 115 4.75 15.42 7.58
CA LEU A 115 4.65 15.06 8.99
C LEU A 115 4.71 16.29 9.94
N PRO A 116 5.56 17.31 9.72
CA PRO A 116 5.54 18.51 10.58
C PRO A 116 4.20 19.25 10.58
N VAL A 117 3.55 19.33 9.42
CA VAL A 117 2.25 19.97 9.26
C VAL A 117 1.18 19.14 9.94
N PHE A 118 1.16 17.82 9.71
CA PHE A 118 0.19 16.91 10.33
C PHE A 118 0.31 16.86 11.86
N LEU A 119 1.54 16.90 12.40
CA LEU A 119 1.77 16.99 13.84
C LEU A 119 1.29 18.33 14.43
N TRP A 120 1.54 19.44 13.72
CA TRP A 120 1.05 20.75 14.13
C TRP A 120 -0.48 20.79 14.13
N LEU A 121 -1.11 20.33 13.04
CA LEU A 121 -2.56 20.21 12.92
C LEU A 121 -3.15 19.34 14.04
N HIS A 122 -2.57 18.16 14.28
CA HIS A 122 -3.01 17.24 15.33
C HIS A 122 -3.00 17.90 16.71
N ARG A 123 -1.92 18.61 17.06
CA ARG A 123 -1.81 19.26 18.37
C ARG A 123 -2.74 20.46 18.52
N ARG A 124 -3.03 21.17 17.42
CA ARG A 124 -3.80 22.41 17.46
C ARG A 124 -5.31 22.19 17.36
N TRP A 125 -5.74 21.24 16.54
CA TRP A 125 -7.14 21.04 16.14
C TRP A 125 -7.66 19.64 16.41
N ASP A 126 -6.78 18.72 16.80
CA ASP A 126 -7.13 17.38 17.24
C ASP A 126 -8.04 16.63 16.24
N THR A 127 -9.16 16.06 16.68
CA THR A 127 -10.09 15.26 15.85
C THR A 127 -10.71 16.06 14.70
N ILE A 128 -10.81 17.39 14.82
CA ILE A 128 -11.39 18.26 13.79
C ILE A 128 -10.59 18.18 12.49
N VAL A 129 -9.28 17.86 12.55
CA VAL A 129 -8.44 17.67 11.35
C VAL A 129 -9.00 16.58 10.44
N LEU A 130 -9.53 15.48 11.00
CA LEU A 130 -10.14 14.40 10.21
C LEU A 130 -11.39 14.88 9.48
N VAL A 131 -12.19 15.73 10.12
CA VAL A 131 -13.38 16.33 9.51
C VAL A 131 -13.00 17.24 8.35
N TRP A 132 -12.00 18.12 8.53
CA TRP A 132 -11.51 18.98 7.46
C TRP A 132 -10.93 18.20 6.28
N LEU A 133 -10.12 17.17 6.53
CA LEU A 133 -9.57 16.33 5.48
C LEU A 133 -10.65 15.57 4.72
N GLY A 134 -11.68 15.07 5.43
CA GLY A 134 -12.82 14.38 4.83
C GLY A 134 -13.68 15.32 3.99
N ALA A 135 -13.97 16.52 4.50
CA ALA A 135 -14.70 17.56 3.78
C ALA A 135 -13.93 18.02 2.52
N ALA A 136 -12.62 18.23 2.63
CA ALA A 136 -11.78 18.57 1.49
C ALA A 136 -11.76 17.45 0.43
N ALA A 137 -11.67 16.18 0.86
CA ALA A 137 -11.74 15.04 -0.05
C ALA A 137 -13.09 14.98 -0.81
N GLY A 138 -14.20 15.19 -0.10
CA GLY A 138 -15.53 15.25 -0.71
C GLY A 138 -15.70 16.42 -1.68
N ALA A 139 -15.19 17.61 -1.32
CA ALA A 139 -15.21 18.77 -2.20
C ALA A 139 -14.42 18.51 -3.49
N VAL A 140 -13.24 17.88 -3.38
CA VAL A 140 -12.44 17.49 -4.54
C VAL A 140 -13.16 16.46 -5.40
N ASP A 141 -13.78 15.43 -4.80
CA ASP A 141 -14.56 14.44 -5.57
C ASP A 141 -15.72 15.09 -6.32
N ILE A 142 -16.43 16.05 -5.71
CA ILE A 142 -17.47 16.83 -6.38
C ILE A 142 -16.89 17.63 -7.56
N LEU A 143 -15.78 18.34 -7.35
CA LEU A 143 -15.13 19.13 -8.41
C LEU A 143 -14.66 18.26 -9.57
N ARG A 144 -14.12 17.08 -9.28
CA ARG A 144 -13.68 16.12 -10.30
C ARG A 144 -14.85 15.52 -11.06
N PHE A 145 -15.87 15.04 -10.34
CA PHE A 145 -16.93 14.23 -10.95
C PHE A 145 -18.01 15.07 -11.62
N ARG A 146 -18.33 16.23 -11.05
CA ARG A 146 -19.38 17.11 -11.59
C ARG A 146 -18.85 18.15 -12.59
N TYR A 147 -17.62 18.64 -12.37
CA TYR A 147 -17.06 19.74 -13.17
C TYR A 147 -15.86 19.32 -14.03
N GLY A 148 -15.44 18.06 -13.98
CA GLY A 148 -14.40 17.52 -14.87
C GLY A 148 -12.96 17.93 -14.53
N TYR A 149 -12.71 18.53 -13.36
CA TYR A 149 -11.37 18.96 -12.95
C TYR A 149 -10.51 17.80 -12.43
N GLU A 150 -10.19 16.82 -13.30
CA GLU A 150 -9.53 15.56 -12.89
C GLU A 150 -8.13 15.76 -12.26
N TRP A 151 -7.42 16.84 -12.62
CA TRP A 151 -6.11 17.17 -12.03
C TRP A 151 -6.18 17.42 -10.51
N LEU A 152 -7.35 17.82 -9.97
CA LEU A 152 -7.57 17.97 -8.53
C LEU A 152 -7.46 16.64 -7.77
N GLY A 153 -7.43 15.50 -8.48
CA GLY A 153 -7.10 14.22 -7.88
C GLY A 153 -5.75 14.22 -7.14
N LEU A 154 -4.80 15.06 -7.54
CA LEU A 154 -3.54 15.25 -6.82
C LEU A 154 -3.76 15.80 -5.39
N VAL A 155 -4.79 16.61 -5.18
CA VAL A 155 -5.17 17.09 -3.84
C VAL A 155 -5.68 15.91 -3.01
N ASN A 156 -6.48 15.03 -3.60
CA ASN A 156 -6.96 13.81 -2.93
C ASN A 156 -5.84 12.84 -2.56
N MET A 157 -4.74 12.81 -3.31
CA MET A 157 -3.55 12.05 -2.89
C MET A 157 -3.00 12.51 -1.53
N ILE A 158 -3.21 13.78 -1.15
CA ILE A 158 -2.80 14.31 0.15
C ILE A 158 -3.95 14.23 1.15
N THR A 159 -5.17 14.66 0.79
CA THR A 159 -6.28 14.76 1.76
C THR A 159 -6.78 13.38 2.20
N VAL A 160 -6.96 12.43 1.28
CA VAL A 160 -7.51 11.11 1.60
C VAL A 160 -6.46 10.21 2.25
N TRP A 161 -5.26 10.10 1.66
CA TRP A 161 -4.19 9.31 2.28
C TRP A 161 -3.67 9.98 3.56
N GLY A 162 -3.65 11.31 3.61
CA GLY A 162 -3.38 12.09 4.81
C GLY A 162 -4.44 11.87 5.89
N LEU A 163 -5.73 11.73 5.54
CA LEU A 163 -6.77 11.34 6.51
C LEU A 163 -6.51 9.95 7.08
N CYS A 164 -6.22 8.97 6.22
CA CYS A 164 -5.88 7.62 6.66
C CYS A 164 -4.68 7.64 7.62
N HIS A 165 -3.64 8.41 7.28
CA HIS A 165 -2.44 8.59 8.09
C HIS A 165 -2.73 9.30 9.42
N GLN A 166 -3.48 10.41 9.38
CA GLN A 166 -3.86 11.20 10.54
C GLN A 166 -4.75 10.43 11.50
N LEU A 167 -5.64 9.55 10.99
CA LEU A 167 -6.45 8.65 11.82
C LEU A 167 -5.56 7.77 12.70
N GLY A 168 -4.39 7.37 12.20
CA GLY A 168 -3.39 6.61 12.96
C GLY A 168 -2.84 7.34 14.19
N PHE A 169 -2.86 8.68 14.22
CA PHE A 169 -2.43 9.42 15.42
C PHE A 169 -3.41 9.25 16.59
N PHE A 170 -4.64 8.80 16.32
CA PHE A 170 -5.65 8.51 17.32
C PHE A 170 -5.69 7.04 17.76
N TYR A 171 -4.77 6.19 17.25
CA TYR A 171 -4.72 4.76 17.54
C TYR A 171 -4.79 4.47 19.05
N ASP A 172 -3.94 5.11 19.87
CA ASP A 172 -3.96 4.87 21.31
C ASP A 172 -5.33 5.22 21.93
N ARG A 173 -6.00 6.29 21.48
CA ARG A 173 -7.33 6.65 21.98
C ARG A 173 -8.38 5.63 21.56
N LEU A 174 -8.25 5.08 20.36
CA LEU A 174 -9.16 4.07 19.84
C LEU A 174 -8.99 2.73 20.59
N VAL A 175 -7.75 2.33 20.89
CA VAL A 175 -7.45 1.13 21.68
C VAL A 175 -8.04 1.20 23.09
N HIS A 176 -8.02 2.37 23.72
CA HIS A 176 -8.58 2.61 25.06
C HIS A 176 -10.08 2.95 25.04
N ALA A 177 -10.69 3.05 23.86
CA ALA A 177 -12.12 3.30 23.74
C ALA A 177 -12.94 2.06 24.11
N THR A 178 -14.25 2.25 24.24
CA THR A 178 -15.15 1.13 24.54
C THR A 178 -15.26 0.19 23.35
N ARG A 179 -15.54 -1.10 23.60
CA ARG A 179 -15.82 -2.07 22.53
C ARG A 179 -16.99 -1.68 21.63
N ARG A 180 -17.91 -0.83 22.12
CA ARG A 180 -18.98 -0.26 21.29
C ARG A 180 -18.41 0.64 20.19
N THR A 181 -17.37 1.42 20.51
CA THR A 181 -16.67 2.28 19.56
C THR A 181 -16.05 1.48 18.41
N ASP A 182 -15.43 0.33 18.69
CA ASP A 182 -14.87 -0.57 17.67
C ASP A 182 -15.95 -1.02 16.67
N TRP A 183 -17.09 -1.48 17.19
CA TRP A 183 -18.23 -1.91 16.38
C TRP A 183 -18.89 -0.75 15.62
N THR A 184 -19.00 0.43 16.25
CA THR A 184 -19.52 1.62 15.58
C THR A 184 -18.62 2.00 14.42
N LEU A 185 -17.30 1.99 14.60
CA LEU A 185 -16.34 2.31 13.55
C LEU A 185 -16.43 1.32 12.38
N LEU A 186 -16.53 0.02 12.69
CA LEU A 186 -16.70 -1.05 11.71
C LEU A 186 -17.98 -0.85 10.89
N TRP A 187 -19.14 -0.79 11.56
CA TRP A 187 -20.42 -0.76 10.88
C TRP A 187 -20.70 0.58 10.21
N ALA A 188 -20.26 1.71 10.79
CA ALA A 188 -20.38 3.01 10.16
C ALA A 188 -19.49 3.12 8.92
N GLY A 189 -18.26 2.61 8.98
CA GLY A 189 -17.37 2.55 7.81
C GLY A 189 -17.95 1.68 6.69
N LEU A 190 -18.47 0.49 7.04
CA LEU A 190 -19.09 -0.41 6.08
C LEU A 190 -20.36 0.17 5.46
N ALA A 191 -21.25 0.73 6.28
CA ALA A 191 -22.48 1.37 5.82
C ALA A 191 -22.20 2.59 4.94
N GLY A 192 -21.22 3.43 5.33
CA GLY A 192 -20.77 4.56 4.52
C GLY A 192 -20.19 4.12 3.18
N LEU A 193 -19.35 3.08 3.17
CA LEU A 193 -18.77 2.52 1.95
C LEU A 193 -19.85 1.96 1.03
N ALA A 194 -20.77 1.18 1.60
CA ALA A 194 -21.91 0.64 0.86
C ALA A 194 -22.79 1.77 0.30
N GLY A 195 -23.10 2.80 1.09
CA GLY A 195 -23.87 3.96 0.62
C GLY A 195 -23.19 4.68 -0.54
N LEU A 196 -21.88 4.90 -0.48
CA LEU A 196 -21.12 5.53 -1.56
C LEU A 196 -21.11 4.67 -2.83
N VAL A 197 -20.87 3.36 -2.72
CA VAL A 197 -20.85 2.46 -3.88
C VAL A 197 -22.23 2.28 -4.49
N PHE A 198 -23.25 1.97 -3.68
CA PHE A 198 -24.60 1.73 -4.17
C PHE A 198 -25.35 3.01 -4.58
N SER A 199 -24.81 4.20 -4.29
CA SER A 199 -25.32 5.45 -4.89
C SER A 199 -25.09 5.54 -6.41
N GLY A 200 -24.20 4.70 -6.97
CA GLY A 200 -23.80 4.77 -8.37
C GLY A 200 -22.77 5.87 -8.69
N LEU A 201 -22.37 6.68 -7.71
CA LEU A 201 -21.39 7.76 -7.89
C LEU A 201 -19.94 7.27 -7.90
N TYR A 202 -19.67 6.15 -7.22
CA TYR A 202 -18.33 5.59 -7.06
C TYR A 202 -18.27 4.14 -7.55
N PRO A 203 -17.16 3.72 -8.17
CA PRO A 203 -16.91 2.33 -8.53
C PRO A 203 -16.93 1.42 -7.29
N GLY A 204 -17.43 0.18 -7.43
CA GLY A 204 -17.45 -0.77 -6.32
C GLY A 204 -16.07 -1.30 -5.94
N SER A 205 -15.16 -1.40 -6.91
CA SER A 205 -13.80 -1.91 -6.68
C SER A 205 -12.92 -0.90 -5.96
N MET A 206 -12.25 -1.36 -4.89
CA MET A 206 -11.22 -0.59 -4.18
C MET A 206 -9.83 -0.83 -4.77
N VAL A 207 -9.72 -1.52 -5.90
CA VAL A 207 -8.50 -1.64 -6.73
C VAL A 207 -8.77 -1.11 -8.14
N GLY A 208 -7.73 -0.75 -8.88
CA GLY A 208 -7.89 -0.37 -10.29
C GLY A 208 -8.41 -1.52 -11.15
N VAL A 209 -9.49 -1.29 -11.89
CA VAL A 209 -10.01 -2.20 -12.91
C VAL A 209 -9.91 -1.47 -14.25
N PRO A 210 -9.27 -2.05 -15.28
CA PRO A 210 -9.22 -1.42 -16.60
C PRO A 210 -10.62 -1.10 -17.13
N GLY A 211 -10.83 0.12 -17.61
CA GLY A 211 -12.12 0.59 -18.12
C GLY A 211 -13.02 1.28 -17.08
N GLU A 212 -12.67 1.22 -15.79
CA GLU A 212 -13.38 1.91 -14.72
C GLU A 212 -12.50 2.99 -14.07
N ARG A 213 -13.13 3.99 -13.45
CA ARG A 213 -12.42 4.95 -12.59
C ARG A 213 -11.83 4.17 -11.39
N SER A 214 -10.62 4.54 -10.96
CA SER A 214 -10.02 3.94 -9.76
C SER A 214 -10.40 4.72 -8.50
N ASN A 215 -10.70 4.01 -7.41
CA ASN A 215 -10.80 4.60 -6.07
C ASN A 215 -9.43 4.79 -5.39
N MET A 216 -8.31 4.37 -6.00
CA MET A 216 -6.99 4.37 -5.37
C MET A 216 -6.06 5.47 -5.88
N ALA A 217 -6.13 5.76 -7.17
CA ALA A 217 -5.22 6.69 -7.83
C ALA A 217 -5.95 7.41 -8.97
N PRO A 218 -6.47 8.63 -8.74
CA PRO A 218 -6.53 9.35 -7.45
C PRO A 218 -7.57 8.81 -6.46
N PRO A 219 -7.32 8.86 -5.14
CA PRO A 219 -8.22 8.29 -4.16
C PRO A 219 -9.52 9.10 -4.03
N THR A 220 -10.56 8.45 -3.54
CA THR A 220 -11.91 9.02 -3.37
C THR A 220 -12.38 8.88 -1.92
N LEU A 221 -13.55 9.45 -1.60
CA LEU A 221 -14.22 9.26 -0.32
C LEU A 221 -14.47 7.79 0.04
N CYS A 222 -14.55 6.88 -0.94
CA CYS A 222 -14.65 5.45 -0.65
C CYS A 222 -13.47 4.95 0.20
N ILE A 223 -12.27 5.48 -0.01
CA ILE A 223 -11.09 5.11 0.79
C ILE A 223 -11.19 5.59 2.23
N VAL A 224 -11.84 6.73 2.46
CA VAL A 224 -12.13 7.23 3.82
C VAL A 224 -13.09 6.28 4.53
N ALA A 225 -14.19 5.90 3.89
CA ALA A 225 -15.12 4.92 4.47
C ALA A 225 -14.46 3.55 4.68
N LEU A 226 -13.61 3.14 3.73
CA LEU A 226 -12.85 1.89 3.78
C LEU A 226 -11.86 1.86 4.95
N VAL A 227 -11.10 2.93 5.21
CA VAL A 227 -10.17 2.95 6.34
C VAL A 227 -10.90 2.90 7.68
N LEU A 228 -12.08 3.52 7.80
CA LEU A 228 -12.92 3.43 8.99
C LEU A 228 -13.39 1.98 9.20
N PHE A 229 -13.93 1.35 8.14
CA PHE A 229 -14.33 -0.06 8.19
C PHE A 229 -13.16 -0.96 8.62
N GLN A 230 -12.01 -0.82 7.97
CA GLN A 230 -10.83 -1.65 8.22
C GLN A 230 -10.21 -1.41 9.60
N ALA A 231 -10.18 -0.16 10.08
CA ALA A 231 -9.76 0.14 11.44
C ALA A 231 -10.72 -0.51 12.45
N GLY A 232 -12.04 -0.41 12.26
CA GLY A 232 -13.02 -1.08 13.11
C GLY A 232 -12.86 -2.61 13.14
N VAL A 233 -12.59 -3.23 11.99
CA VAL A 233 -12.25 -4.67 11.89
C VAL A 233 -10.98 -4.98 12.68
N ALA A 234 -9.91 -4.19 12.50
CA ALA A 234 -8.64 -4.40 13.17
C ALA A 234 -8.78 -4.30 14.70
N GLU A 235 -9.49 -3.28 15.21
CA GLU A 235 -9.72 -3.10 16.64
C GLU A 235 -10.62 -4.19 17.22
N THR A 236 -11.65 -4.63 16.49
CA THR A 236 -12.52 -5.74 16.93
C THR A 236 -11.75 -7.06 17.06
N LEU A 237 -10.77 -7.29 16.17
CA LEU A 237 -9.93 -8.49 16.16
C LEU A 237 -8.70 -8.38 17.07
N ARG A 238 -8.32 -7.16 17.50
CA ARG A 238 -7.10 -6.85 18.27
C ARG A 238 -6.90 -7.77 19.48
N PRO A 239 -7.86 -7.99 20.40
CA PRO A 239 -7.64 -8.82 21.58
C PRO A 239 -7.38 -10.31 21.25
N ALA A 240 -7.90 -10.79 20.13
CA ALA A 240 -7.62 -12.16 19.67
C ALA A 240 -6.23 -12.23 19.02
N MET A 241 -5.84 -11.21 18.27
CA MET A 241 -4.53 -11.14 17.61
C MET A 241 -3.39 -10.95 18.61
N GLU A 242 -3.54 -10.09 19.62
CA GLU A 242 -2.53 -9.89 20.68
C GLU A 242 -2.22 -11.20 21.41
N ARG A 243 -3.24 -11.94 21.86
CA ARG A 243 -3.08 -13.27 22.48
C ARG A 243 -2.41 -14.30 21.56
N ARG A 244 -2.58 -14.17 20.24
CA ARG A 244 -1.89 -15.02 19.27
C ARG A 244 -0.43 -14.60 19.11
N LEU A 245 -0.16 -13.30 19.06
CA LEU A 245 1.17 -12.70 18.94
C LEU A 245 2.03 -12.84 20.20
N GLU A 246 1.47 -13.18 21.35
CA GLU A 246 2.24 -13.58 22.53
C GLU A 246 3.00 -14.90 22.32
N ARG A 247 2.57 -15.74 21.36
CA ARG A 247 3.21 -17.05 21.13
C ARG A 247 4.52 -16.86 20.34
N PRO A 248 5.64 -17.50 20.74
CA PRO A 248 6.96 -17.31 20.10
C PRO A 248 6.96 -17.57 18.59
N ARG A 249 6.17 -18.54 18.11
CA ARG A 249 6.05 -18.85 16.69
C ARG A 249 5.53 -17.66 15.86
N TRP A 250 4.55 -16.94 16.39
CA TRP A 250 3.91 -15.83 15.70
C TRP A 250 4.75 -14.55 15.81
N GLN A 251 5.49 -14.37 16.91
CA GLN A 251 6.49 -13.31 17.03
C GLN A 251 7.58 -13.46 15.97
N ARG A 252 8.18 -14.65 15.85
CA ARG A 252 9.20 -14.93 14.81
C ARG A 252 8.65 -14.74 13.41
N ALA A 253 7.42 -15.18 13.15
CA ALA A 253 6.78 -14.97 11.85
C ALA A 253 6.61 -13.47 11.55
N ASN A 254 6.09 -12.70 12.51
CA ASN A 254 5.92 -11.25 12.38
C ASN A 254 7.26 -10.51 12.20
N GLU A 255 8.28 -10.86 12.95
CA GLU A 255 9.65 -10.31 12.80
C GLU A 255 10.22 -10.60 11.41
N THR A 256 10.03 -11.83 10.92
CA THR A 256 10.46 -12.24 9.58
C THR A 256 9.74 -11.41 8.51
N ILE A 257 8.41 -11.30 8.60
CA ILE A 257 7.62 -10.49 7.65
C ILE A 257 8.11 -9.04 7.65
N ASN A 258 8.21 -8.40 8.82
CA ASN A 258 8.65 -7.01 8.97
C ASN A 258 10.08 -6.78 8.43
N ARG A 259 10.96 -7.78 8.58
CA ARG A 259 12.33 -7.71 8.08
C ARG A 259 12.38 -7.66 6.55
N PHE A 260 11.46 -8.34 5.88
CA PHE A 260 11.41 -8.42 4.42
C PHE A 260 10.36 -7.50 3.77
N SER A 261 9.50 -6.81 4.52
CA SER A 261 8.40 -6.01 3.94
C SER A 261 8.86 -4.99 2.90
N LEU A 262 9.86 -4.16 3.23
CA LEU A 262 10.34 -3.13 2.30
C LEU A 262 11.07 -3.74 1.08
N PRO A 263 12.04 -4.67 1.24
CA PRO A 263 12.64 -5.34 0.08
C PRO A 263 11.61 -6.09 -0.78
N LEU A 264 10.66 -6.80 -0.18
CA LEU A 264 9.59 -7.49 -0.91
C LEU A 264 8.74 -6.49 -1.70
N PHE A 265 8.31 -5.38 -1.07
CA PHE A 265 7.59 -4.32 -1.76
C PHE A 265 8.36 -3.78 -2.97
N LEU A 266 9.66 -3.54 -2.84
CA LEU A 266 10.46 -3.00 -3.95
C LEU A 266 10.70 -4.02 -5.07
N PHE A 267 10.98 -5.28 -4.73
CA PHE A 267 11.49 -6.25 -5.70
C PHE A 267 10.46 -7.29 -6.18
N HIS A 268 9.26 -7.37 -5.60
CA HIS A 268 8.27 -8.38 -6.01
C HIS A 268 7.84 -8.27 -7.47
N THR A 269 7.65 -7.06 -8.01
CA THR A 269 7.33 -6.87 -9.43
C THR A 269 8.52 -7.20 -10.33
N THR A 270 9.74 -6.95 -9.87
CA THR A 270 10.96 -7.38 -10.57
C THR A 270 11.03 -8.91 -10.64
N GLY A 271 10.82 -9.61 -9.52
CA GLY A 271 10.79 -11.07 -9.51
C GLY A 271 9.66 -11.65 -10.35
N MET A 272 8.48 -11.02 -10.34
CA MET A 272 7.37 -11.39 -11.23
C MET A 272 7.70 -11.19 -12.70
N ALA A 273 8.38 -10.09 -13.07
CA ALA A 273 8.80 -9.84 -14.44
C ALA A 273 9.86 -10.86 -14.91
N LEU A 274 10.84 -11.17 -14.05
CA LEU A 274 11.86 -12.19 -14.34
C LEU A 274 11.25 -13.58 -14.49
N GLU A 275 10.33 -13.96 -13.60
CA GLU A 275 9.62 -15.23 -13.67
C GLU A 275 8.80 -15.35 -14.96
N ARG A 276 8.07 -14.29 -15.33
CA ARG A 276 7.32 -14.26 -16.58
C ARG A 276 8.22 -14.33 -17.81
N ALA A 277 9.35 -13.63 -17.80
CA ALA A 277 10.33 -13.70 -18.88
C ALA A 277 10.91 -15.11 -19.04
N ALA A 278 11.25 -15.78 -17.92
CA ALA A 278 11.74 -17.15 -17.93
C ALA A 278 10.69 -18.15 -18.44
N ARG A 279 9.43 -18.04 -18.00
CA ARG A 279 8.33 -18.88 -18.50
C ARG A 279 8.08 -18.67 -19.99
N TYR A 280 8.09 -17.42 -20.44
CA TYR A 280 7.96 -17.10 -21.86
C TYR A 280 9.09 -17.71 -22.70
N ALA A 281 10.33 -17.65 -22.22
CA ALA A 281 11.47 -18.25 -22.91
C ALA A 281 11.39 -19.79 -23.01
N LEU A 282 10.76 -20.45 -22.03
CA LEU A 282 10.65 -21.92 -21.98
C LEU A 282 9.45 -22.48 -22.74
N ALA A 283 8.30 -21.81 -22.68
CA ALA A 283 7.02 -22.35 -23.15
C ALA A 283 6.29 -21.43 -24.14
N GLY A 284 6.91 -20.33 -24.58
CA GLY A 284 6.33 -19.40 -25.55
C GLY A 284 5.02 -18.76 -25.07
N GLU A 285 4.06 -18.61 -25.99
CA GLU A 285 2.78 -17.93 -25.77
C GLU A 285 1.71 -18.75 -25.05
N GLU A 286 1.94 -20.05 -24.79
CA GLU A 286 0.97 -20.96 -24.13
C GLU A 286 0.71 -20.63 -22.64
N ASN A 287 1.15 -19.46 -22.17
CA ASN A 287 1.24 -19.13 -20.76
C ASN A 287 0.05 -18.30 -20.26
N GLU A 288 -0.64 -18.92 -19.28
CA GLU A 288 -1.77 -18.46 -18.47
C GLU A 288 -3.14 -18.47 -19.16
N ALA A 289 -3.99 -19.43 -18.75
CA ALA A 289 -5.42 -19.41 -18.98
C ALA A 289 -5.97 -18.00 -18.63
N ARG A 290 -6.52 -17.33 -19.64
CA ARG A 290 -6.99 -15.94 -19.54
C ARG A 290 -8.30 -15.84 -18.78
N GLU A 291 -9.05 -16.94 -18.74
CA GLU A 291 -10.36 -16.99 -18.10
C GLU A 291 -10.25 -17.48 -16.65
N PRO A 292 -10.99 -16.87 -15.71
CA PRO A 292 -11.01 -17.23 -14.29
C PRO A 292 -11.81 -18.53 -14.05
N THR A 293 -11.35 -19.64 -14.64
CA THR A 293 -11.93 -20.98 -14.44
C THR A 293 -11.68 -21.52 -13.03
N LEU A 294 -12.34 -22.62 -12.65
CA LEU A 294 -12.07 -23.29 -11.37
C LEU A 294 -10.59 -23.67 -11.23
N GLY A 295 -9.98 -24.22 -12.30
CA GLY A 295 -8.56 -24.57 -12.31
C GLY A 295 -7.66 -23.35 -12.13
N TRP A 296 -8.02 -22.22 -12.72
CA TRP A 296 -7.33 -20.95 -12.51
C TRP A 296 -7.34 -20.54 -11.03
N TRP A 297 -8.50 -20.61 -10.37
CA TRP A 297 -8.63 -20.27 -8.94
C TRP A 297 -7.85 -21.22 -8.03
N LEU A 298 -7.88 -22.52 -8.30
CA LEU A 298 -7.12 -23.53 -7.55
C LEU A 298 -5.60 -23.35 -7.69
N TYR A 299 -5.13 -22.80 -8.81
CA TYR A 299 -3.71 -22.53 -9.04
C TYR A 299 -3.21 -21.27 -8.32
N ARG A 300 -4.06 -20.28 -8.03
CA ARG A 300 -3.64 -18.98 -7.46
C ARG A 300 -2.88 -19.06 -6.12
N PRO A 301 -3.24 -19.93 -5.16
CA PRO A 301 -2.46 -20.15 -3.95
C PRO A 301 -1.04 -20.70 -4.18
N VAL A 302 -0.72 -21.22 -5.36
CA VAL A 302 0.62 -21.71 -5.72
C VAL A 302 1.31 -20.76 -6.70
N ALA A 303 0.54 -19.95 -7.43
CA ALA A 303 1.03 -19.03 -8.45
C ALA A 303 2.06 -18.00 -7.94
N PHE A 304 2.04 -17.64 -6.66
CA PHE A 304 3.02 -16.71 -6.09
C PHE A 304 4.39 -17.34 -5.83
N ILE A 305 4.52 -18.67 -5.83
CA ILE A 305 5.79 -19.36 -5.55
C ILE A 305 6.82 -19.01 -6.63
N GLY A 306 6.43 -19.03 -7.90
CA GLY A 306 7.30 -18.65 -9.02
C GLY A 306 7.90 -17.25 -8.83
N PRO A 307 7.08 -16.19 -8.81
CA PRO A 307 7.55 -14.83 -8.55
C PRO A 307 8.38 -14.70 -7.28
N LEU A 308 8.04 -15.42 -6.20
CA LEU A 308 8.80 -15.40 -4.95
C LEU A 308 10.20 -16.01 -5.11
N LEU A 309 10.33 -17.14 -5.82
CA LEU A 309 11.62 -17.79 -6.11
C LEU A 309 12.55 -16.88 -6.91
N PHE A 310 12.02 -16.03 -7.80
CA PHE A 310 12.81 -15.02 -8.52
C PHE A 310 13.04 -13.75 -7.69
N THR A 311 12.14 -13.40 -6.77
CA THR A 311 12.27 -12.22 -5.92
C THR A 311 13.34 -12.41 -4.84
N LEU A 312 13.41 -13.58 -4.20
CA LEU A 312 14.31 -13.83 -3.07
C LEU A 312 15.80 -13.66 -3.42
N PRO A 313 16.33 -14.18 -4.55
CA PRO A 313 17.69 -13.93 -4.98
C PRO A 313 17.98 -12.44 -5.23
N VAL A 314 17.03 -11.71 -5.83
CA VAL A 314 17.15 -10.26 -6.07
C VAL A 314 17.25 -9.52 -4.74
N ILE A 315 16.42 -9.87 -3.76
CA ILE A 315 16.53 -9.34 -2.39
C ILE A 315 17.87 -9.70 -1.75
N PHE A 316 18.37 -10.91 -1.95
CA PHE A 316 19.67 -11.30 -1.39
C PHE A 316 20.84 -10.54 -2.01
N LEU A 317 20.81 -10.28 -3.31
CA LEU A 317 21.86 -9.57 -4.04
C LEU A 317 21.83 -8.06 -3.79
N PHE A 318 20.65 -7.43 -3.88
CA PHE A 318 20.49 -5.98 -3.82
C PHE A 318 19.95 -5.49 -2.46
N GLY A 319 19.14 -6.30 -1.81
CA GLY A 319 18.43 -6.00 -0.56
C GLY A 319 19.24 -6.28 0.71
N ARG A 320 20.40 -6.95 0.67
CA ARG A 320 21.15 -7.35 1.87
C ARG A 320 21.52 -6.19 2.79
N ARG A 321 21.72 -4.99 2.23
CA ARG A 321 21.96 -3.72 2.97
C ARG A 321 20.68 -3.10 3.56
N TRP A 322 19.52 -3.46 3.02
CA TRP A 322 18.19 -2.90 3.35
C TRP A 322 17.35 -3.81 4.25
N VAL A 323 17.67 -5.10 4.25
CA VAL A 323 17.20 -6.08 5.23
C VAL A 323 17.69 -5.62 6.60
N ARG A 324 16.76 -5.19 7.47
CA ARG A 324 17.10 -4.82 8.85
C ARG A 324 17.89 -5.97 9.48
N SER A 325 19.13 -5.71 9.90
CA SER A 325 19.87 -6.58 10.80
C SER A 325 19.00 -6.70 12.05
N GLY A 326 18.47 -7.89 12.33
CA GLY A 326 17.71 -8.12 13.56
C GLY A 326 18.56 -7.64 14.73
N HIS A 327 18.00 -6.80 15.59
CA HIS A 327 18.64 -6.49 16.86
C HIS A 327 18.86 -7.83 17.56
N ARG A 328 20.13 -8.23 17.71
CA ARG A 328 20.53 -9.09 18.82
C ARG A 328 20.22 -8.25 20.07
N THR A 329 19.09 -8.48 20.71
CA THR A 329 18.96 -8.22 22.13
C THR A 329 19.98 -9.12 22.81
N SER A 330 21.18 -8.60 23.00
CA SER A 330 22.16 -9.17 23.91
C SER A 330 21.56 -9.11 25.29
N ALA A 331 20.97 -10.23 25.72
CA ALA A 331 20.93 -10.56 27.13
C ALA A 331 22.37 -10.51 27.63
N THR A 332 22.71 -9.46 28.38
CA THR A 332 23.95 -9.42 29.16
C THR A 332 23.65 -8.74 30.50
N SER A 333 23.62 -9.62 31.51
CA SER A 333 23.84 -9.40 32.94
C SER A 333 23.15 -8.22 33.64
N ALA A 334 22.03 -8.53 34.29
CA ALA A 334 21.91 -8.16 35.70
C ALA A 334 22.53 -9.31 36.50
N ALA A 335 23.73 -9.06 37.02
CA ALA A 335 24.26 -9.70 38.22
C ALA A 335 24.16 -8.66 39.34
#